data_AF-A7RGJ2-F1
#
_entry.id   AF-A7RGJ2-F1
#
_cell.length_a   1.000
_cell.length_b   1.000
_cell.length_c   1.000
_cell.angle_alpha   90.00
_cell.angle_beta   90.00
_cell.angle_gamma   90.00
#
_symmetry.space_group_name_H-M   'P 1'
#
loop_
_entity.id
_entity.type
_entity.pdbx_description
1 polymer ?
#
loop_
_entity_poly.entity_id
_entity_poly.type
_entity_poly.pdbx_seq_one_letter_code
_entity_poly.pdbx_strand_id
1 'polypeptide(L)' 'WMSDDEAHVCPLCSQKFTQIRRKHHCRQCGRVLCNKCCNEKVPLPQMGFEDPERICDYC' A
#
# COMPACT_ATOMS: atom_id res chain seq x y z
N TRP A 1 10.38 2.86 0.04
CA TRP A 1 9.19 3.53 0.58
C TRP A 1 9.17 4.93 0.00
N MET A 2 8.09 5.34 -0.66
CA MET A 2 7.89 6.72 -1.10
C MET A 2 7.50 7.55 0.13
N SER A 3 8.04 8.75 0.29
CA SER A 3 7.65 9.60 1.42
C SER A 3 6.18 9.97 1.31
N ASP A 4 5.46 9.83 2.42
CA ASP A 4 4.03 10.14 2.46
C ASP A 4 3.76 11.58 1.97
N ASP A 5 4.65 12.53 2.21
CA ASP A 5 4.47 13.94 1.83
C ASP A 5 4.31 14.17 0.32
N GLU A 6 4.81 13.26 -0.52
CA GLU A 6 4.71 13.37 -1.98
C GLU A 6 3.44 12.71 -2.54
N ALA A 7 2.84 11.78 -1.80
CA ALA A 7 1.67 11.02 -2.25
C ALA A 7 0.37 11.79 -1.95
N HIS A 8 -0.11 12.59 -2.89
CA HIS A 8 -1.40 13.30 -2.76
C HIS A 8 -2.61 12.48 -3.24
N VAL A 9 -2.39 11.53 -4.16
CA VAL A 9 -3.41 10.65 -4.73
C VAL A 9 -2.94 9.20 -4.72
N CYS A 10 -3.88 8.27 -4.64
CA CYS A 10 -3.58 6.85 -4.82
C CYS A 10 -3.22 6.60 -6.29
N PRO A 11 -2.01 6.10 -6.63
CA PRO A 11 -1.58 5.89 -8.01
C PRO A 11 -2.37 4.81 -8.76
N LEU A 12 -3.15 3.97 -8.08
CA LEU A 12 -3.97 2.93 -8.73
C LEU A 12 -5.40 3.37 -9.07
N CYS A 13 -6.01 4.24 -8.26
CA CYS A 13 -7.39 4.71 -8.50
C CYS A 13 -7.52 6.22 -8.68
N SER A 14 -6.42 6.96 -8.62
CA SER A 14 -6.33 8.43 -8.77
C SER A 14 -7.14 9.23 -7.74
N GLN A 15 -7.61 8.59 -6.68
CA GLN A 15 -8.39 9.23 -5.63
C GLN A 15 -7.46 9.93 -4.63
N LYS A 16 -7.81 11.17 -4.26
CA LYS A 16 -7.07 11.95 -3.25
C LYS A 16 -7.10 11.27 -1.88
N PHE A 17 -5.96 11.25 -1.22
CA PHE A 17 -5.91 10.88 0.19
C PHE A 17 -6.59 11.97 1.03
N THR A 18 -7.28 11.54 2.08
CA THR A 18 -7.97 12.42 3.04
C THR A 18 -7.78 11.86 4.44
N GLN A 19 -8.28 12.54 5.48
CA GLN A 19 -8.23 12.01 6.84
C GLN A 19 -8.94 10.65 6.99
N ILE A 20 -9.94 10.38 6.14
CA ILE A 20 -10.69 9.12 6.09
C ILE A 20 -10.05 8.14 5.10
N ARG A 21 -9.61 8.62 3.93
CA ARG A 21 -8.86 7.80 2.96
C ARG A 21 -7.37 7.88 3.27
N ARG A 22 -6.93 7.09 4.24
CA ARG A 22 -5.54 7.06 4.71
C ARG A 22 -4.58 6.39 3.71
N LYS A 23 -3.30 6.68 3.89
CA LYS A 23 -2.16 6.13 3.14
C LYS A 23 -1.75 4.78 3.72
N HIS A 24 -1.46 3.82 2.85
CA HIS A 24 -1.00 2.48 3.19
C HIS A 24 0.12 2.07 2.27
N HIS A 25 1.13 1.39 2.80
CA HIS A 25 2.25 0.92 2.01
C HIS A 25 2.04 -0.53 1.61
N CYS A 26 2.22 -0.83 0.32
CA CYS A 26 2.42 -2.20 -0.13
C CYS A 26 3.80 -2.68 0.33
N ARG A 27 3.86 -3.79 1.06
CA ARG A 27 5.13 -4.35 1.56
C ARG A 27 5.98 -5.01 0.49
N GLN A 28 5.37 -5.43 -0.62
CA GLN A 28 6.08 -6.01 -1.77
C GLN A 28 6.74 -4.93 -2.66
N CYS A 29 5.99 -3.91 -3.11
CA CYS A 29 6.53 -2.90 -4.04
C CYS A 29 6.83 -1.52 -3.42
N GLY A 30 6.44 -1.28 -2.17
CA GLY A 30 6.72 -0.03 -1.44
C GLY A 30 5.89 1.20 -1.84
N ARG A 31 4.89 1.06 -2.73
CA ARG A 31 3.98 2.15 -3.14
C ARG A 31 3.03 2.56 -2.02
N VAL A 32 2.68 3.84 -1.99
CA VAL A 32 1.66 4.42 -1.11
C VAL A 32 0.29 4.39 -1.80
N LEU A 33 -0.70 3.75 -1.19
CA LEU A 33 -1.99 3.40 -1.76
C LEU A 33 -3.12 3.60 -0.75
N CYS A 34 -4.36 3.69 -1.22
CA CYS A 34 -5.53 3.71 -0.33
C CYS A 34 -5.94 2.29 0.09
N ASN A 35 -6.72 2.16 1.17
CA ASN A 35 -7.14 0.85 1.68
C ASN A 35 -7.80 -0.01 0.60
N LYS A 36 -8.63 0.58 -0.29
CA LYS A 36 -9.30 -0.15 -1.37
C LYS A 36 -8.33 -0.82 -2.36
N CYS A 37 -7.19 -0.20 -2.64
CA CYS A 37 -6.22 -0.69 -3.63
C CYS A 37 -5.06 -1.46 -3.01
N CYS A 38 -5.15 -1.73 -1.71
CA CYS A 38 -4.10 -2.32 -0.91
C CYS A 38 -4.72 -2.97 0.33
N ASN A 39 -5.72 -3.84 0.17
CA ASN A 39 -6.46 -4.43 1.29
C ASN A 39 -6.09 -5.88 1.60
N GLU A 40 -5.36 -6.53 0.70
CA GLU A 40 -5.03 -7.94 0.83
C GLU A 40 -3.77 -8.12 1.67
N LYS A 41 -3.68 -9.26 2.36
CA LYS A 41 -2.50 -9.69 3.09
C LYS A 41 -2.04 -11.04 2.55
N VAL A 42 -0.76 -11.14 2.21
CA VAL A 42 -0.17 -12.37 1.69
C VAL A 42 1.13 -12.71 2.43
N PRO A 43 1.46 -13.99 2.62
CA PRO A 43 2.78 -14.37 3.14
C PRO A 43 3.89 -13.86 2.22
N LEU A 44 4.90 -13.20 2.78
CA LEU A 44 6.08 -12.71 2.07
C LEU A 44 7.39 -13.25 2.69
N PRO A 45 7.56 -14.59 2.82
CA PRO A 45 8.73 -15.18 3.46
C PRO A 45 10.04 -14.85 2.74
N GLN A 46 10.00 -14.68 1.42
CA GLN A 46 11.16 -14.27 0.62
C GLN A 46 11.67 -12.86 0.94
N MET A 47 10.84 -12.03 1.58
CA MET A 47 11.20 -10.70 2.06
C MET A 47 11.49 -10.68 3.57
N GLY A 48 11.47 -11.85 4.24
CA GLY A 48 11.74 -11.97 5.67
C GLY A 48 10.54 -11.65 6.58
N PHE A 49 9.32 -11.61 6.04
CA PHE A 49 8.11 -11.45 6.86
C PHE A 49 7.57 -12.82 7.30
N GLU A 50 7.43 -13.00 8.61
CA GLU A 50 6.86 -14.22 9.20
C GLU A 50 5.33 -14.23 9.09
N ASP A 51 4.69 -13.06 9.23
CA ASP A 51 3.25 -12.89 9.12
C ASP A 51 2.82 -12.43 7.71
N PRO A 52 1.56 -12.70 7.31
CA PRO A 52 0.99 -12.14 6.09
C PRO A 52 0.97 -10.61 6.10
N GLU A 53 1.58 -10.03 5.08
CA GLU A 53 1.79 -8.60 4.97
C GLU A 53 0.92 -7.96 3.90
N ARG A 54 0.60 -6.68 4.12
CA ARG A 54 -0.29 -5.94 3.24
C ARG A 54 0.35 -5.70 1.87
N ILE A 55 -0.37 -6.05 0.81
CA ILE A 55 0.04 -5.82 -0.58
C ILE A 55 -1.01 -5.04 -1.37
N CYS A 56 -0.61 -4.54 -2.54
CA CYS A 56 -1.51 -3.89 -3.48
C CYS A 56 -2.12 -4.88 -4.47
N ASP A 57 -3.21 -4.50 -5.11
CA ASP A 57 -3.93 -5.33 -6.10
C ASP A 57 -3.10 -5.76 -7.33
N TYR A 58 -1.88 -5.25 -7.48
CA TYR A 58 -0.93 -5.56 -8.57
C TYR A 58 0.32 -6.32 -8.09
N CYS A 59 0.38 -6.69 -6.81
CA CYS A 59 1.47 -7.45 -6.21
C CYS A 59 0.97 -8.83 -5.80
#